data_AF-A0A413N6V6-F1
#
_entry.id   AF-A0A413N6V6-F1
#
_cell.length_a   1.000
_cell.length_b   1.000
_cell.length_c   1.000
_cell.angle_alpha   90.00
_cell.angle_beta   90.00
_cell.angle_gamma   90.00
#
_symmetry.space_group_name_H-M   'P 1'
#
loop_
_entity.id
_entity.type
_entity.pdbx_description
1 polymer ?
#
loop_
_entity_poly.entity_id
_entity_poly.type
_entity_poly.pdbx_seq_one_letter_code
_entity_poly.pdbx_strand_id
1 'polypeptide(L)'
;MTFGEVKTFLTGFNLRNREAWEQTRIIGYIIAQSNSTKKLEQTDILRFPWDEEDKEAATVTDDEMKRLREKAKQVERMYKN
;
A
#
# COMPACT_ATOMS: atom_id res chain seq x y z
N MET A 1 25.32 -3.65 -4.52
CA MET A 1 24.24 -3.34 -3.56
C MET A 1 24.66 -2.11 -2.77
N THR A 2 24.04 -0.97 -3.04
CA THR A 2 24.30 0.31 -2.34
C THR A 2 23.48 0.39 -1.06
N PHE A 3 23.87 1.27 -0.13
CA PHE A 3 23.10 1.49 1.10
C PHE A 3 21.64 1.90 0.83
N GLY A 4 21.41 2.67 -0.24
CA GLY A 4 20.07 3.02 -0.71
C GLY A 4 19.25 1.80 -1.11
N GLU A 5 19.83 0.89 -1.89
CA GLU A 5 19.17 -0.36 -2.31
C GLU A 5 18.84 -1.26 -1.11
N VAL A 6 19.74 -1.37 -0.13
CA VAL A 6 19.49 -2.11 1.11
C VAL A 6 18.31 -1.50 1.89
N LYS A 7 18.27 -0.17 2.00
CA LYS A 7 17.18 0.54 2.68
C LYS A 7 15.84 0.26 1.98
N THR A 8 15.78 0.41 0.66
CA THR A 8 14.57 0.13 -0.12
C THR A 8 14.11 -1.32 0.03
N PHE A 9 15.05 -2.27 0.01
CA PHE A 9 14.74 -3.68 0.24
C PHE A 9 14.12 -3.92 1.62
N LEU A 10 14.73 -3.38 2.68
CA LEU A 10 14.23 -3.53 4.05
C LEU A 10 12.85 -2.89 4.23
N THR A 11 12.60 -1.73 3.61
CA THR A 11 11.29 -1.07 3.64
C THR A 11 10.19 -1.93 3.02
N GLY A 12 10.47 -2.60 1.89
CA GLY A 12 9.49 -3.46 1.21
C GLY A 12 9.44 -4.91 1.70
N PHE A 13 10.33 -5.30 2.62
CA PHE A 13 10.52 -6.71 2.99
C PHE A 13 9.26 -7.36 3.57
N ASN A 14 8.51 -6.61 4.40
CA ASN A 14 7.27 -7.08 5.00
C ASN A 14 6.17 -7.38 3.96
N LEU A 15 6.17 -6.71 2.81
CA LEU A 15 5.17 -6.88 1.75
C LEU A 15 5.25 -8.27 1.11
N ARG A 16 6.40 -8.94 1.18
CA ARG A 16 6.59 -10.28 0.61
C ARG A 16 5.67 -11.32 1.25
N ASN A 17 5.37 -11.16 2.54
CA ASN A 17 4.51 -12.07 3.29
C ASN A 17 3.11 -11.49 3.51
N ARG A 18 2.76 -10.42 2.79
CA ARG A 18 1.48 -9.72 2.93
C ARG A 18 0.30 -10.66 2.76
N GLU A 19 0.32 -11.51 1.74
CA GLU A 19 -0.76 -12.48 1.48
C GLU A 19 -0.98 -13.43 2.66
N ALA A 20 0.09 -14.01 3.21
CA ALA A 20 -0.02 -14.92 4.34
C ALA A 20 -0.56 -14.23 5.61
N TRP A 21 -0.16 -12.97 5.83
CA TRP A 21 -0.65 -12.16 6.93
C TRP A 21 -2.14 -11.82 6.75
N GLU A 22 -2.55 -11.43 5.54
CA GLU A 22 -3.94 -11.15 5.19
C GLU A 22 -4.83 -12.40 5.31
N GLN A 23 -4.36 -13.56 4.82
CA GLN A 23 -5.07 -14.82 4.98
C GLN A 23 -5.30 -15.16 6.45
N THR A 24 -4.27 -14.97 7.29
CA THR A 24 -4.38 -15.19 8.74
C THR A 24 -5.40 -14.23 9.36
N ARG A 25 -5.39 -12.95 8.98
CA ARG A 25 -6.36 -11.95 9.43
C ARG A 25 -7.79 -12.32 9.04
N ILE A 26 -8.01 -12.80 7.82
CA ILE A 26 -9.33 -13.23 7.35
C ILE A 26 -9.84 -14.43 8.15
N ILE A 27 -9.00 -15.43 8.39
CA ILE A 27 -9.36 -16.61 9.19
C ILE A 27 -9.74 -16.18 10.62
N GLY A 28 -8.92 -15.32 11.25
CA GLY A 28 -9.20 -14.79 12.58
C GLY A 28 -10.50 -13.98 12.61
N TYR A 29 -10.74 -13.14 11.59
CA TYR A 29 -11.97 -12.36 11.45
C TYR A 29 -13.21 -13.22 11.34
N ILE A 30 -13.19 -14.27 10.50
CA ILE A 30 -14.33 -15.19 10.37
C ILE A 30 -14.65 -15.81 11.73
N ILE A 31 -13.64 -16.33 12.43
CA ILE A 31 -13.83 -16.96 13.74
C ILE A 31 -14.39 -15.97 14.76
N ALA A 32 -13.80 -14.78 14.86
CA ALA A 32 -14.23 -13.76 15.83
C ALA A 32 -15.65 -13.24 15.52
N GLN A 33 -15.95 -12.95 14.25
CA GLN A 33 -17.25 -12.45 13.82
C GLN A 33 -18.35 -13.48 14.02
N SER A 34 -18.07 -14.77 13.80
CA SER A 34 -19.04 -15.85 14.06
C SER A 34 -19.37 -16.03 15.55
N ASN A 35 -18.51 -15.58 16.46
CA ASN A 35 -18.69 -15.70 17.91
C ASN A 35 -19.02 -14.36 18.59
N SER A 36 -19.25 -13.30 17.81
CA SER A 36 -19.51 -11.96 18.30
C SER A 36 -20.87 -11.47 17.81
N THR A 37 -21.59 -10.74 18.66
CA THR A 37 -22.80 -10.00 18.26
C THR A 37 -22.49 -8.61 17.69
N LYS A 38 -21.24 -8.16 17.85
CA LYS A 38 -20.76 -6.90 17.25
C LYS A 38 -20.34 -7.14 15.81
N LYS A 39 -20.56 -6.13 14.97
CA LYS A 39 -19.95 -6.06 13.65
C LYS A 39 -18.50 -5.59 13.82
N LEU A 40 -17.56 -6.49 13.58
CA LEU A 40 -16.13 -6.22 13.64
C LEU A 40 -15.64 -5.78 12.26
N GLU A 41 -14.55 -5.03 12.23
CA GLU A 41 -13.75 -4.81 11.04
C GLU A 41 -12.51 -5.71 11.08
N GLN A 42 -11.92 -6.01 9.92
CA GLN A 42 -10.72 -6.88 9.86
C GLN A 42 -9.55 -6.31 10.67
N THR A 43 -9.43 -4.98 10.72
CA THR A 43 -8.41 -4.26 11.49
C THR A 43 -8.62 -4.33 13.00
N ASP A 44 -9.81 -4.70 13.48
CA ASP A 44 -10.07 -4.97 14.90
C ASP A 44 -9.43 -6.29 15.35
N ILE A 45 -9.12 -7.19 14.41
CA ILE A 45 -8.53 -8.51 14.67
C ILE A 45 -7.02 -8.43 14.69
N LEU A 46 -6.44 -7.95 13.59
CA LEU A 46 -5.01 -7.76 13.40
C LEU A 46 -4.80 -6.50 12.57
N ARG A 47 -4.00 -5.58 13.12
CA ARG A 47 -3.62 -4.35 12.45
C ARG A 47 -2.22 -4.48 11.88
N PHE A 48 -2.08 -4.20 10.60
CA PHE A 48 -0.82 -4.28 9.86
C PHE A 48 -0.23 -2.90 9.57
N PRO A 49 1.08 -2.81 9.30
CA PRO A 49 1.74 -1.54 9.01
C PRO A 49 1.18 -0.78 7.80
N TRP A 50 0.53 -1.48 6.85
CA TRP A 50 -0.12 -0.88 5.69
C TRP A 50 -1.61 -0.56 5.90
N ASP A 51 -2.14 -0.80 7.10
CA ASP A 51 -3.47 -0.30 7.51
C ASP A 51 -3.37 1.10 8.12
N GLU A 52 -2.16 1.63 8.27
CA GLU A 52 -2.00 3.06 8.54
C GLU A 52 -2.55 3.81 7.32
N GLU A 53 -3.68 4.49 7.53
CA GLU A 53 -4.07 5.58 6.66
C GLU A 53 -2.97 6.64 6.79
N ASP A 54 -1.98 6.60 5.90
CA ASP A 54 -1.36 7.84 5.44
C ASP A 54 -2.51 8.67 4.85
N LYS A 55 -3.19 9.42 5.73
CA LYS A 55 -4.19 10.44 5.40
C LYS A 55 -3.58 11.63 4.69
N GLU A 56 -2.31 11.56 4.30
CA GLU A 56 -1.91 12.17 3.05
C GLU A 56 -2.45 11.30 1.92
N ALA A 57 -3.78 11.28 1.78
CA ALA A 57 -4.37 11.09 0.46
C ALA A 57 -3.53 11.99 -0.44
N ALA A 58 -2.81 11.40 -1.40
CA ALA A 58 -1.99 12.16 -2.33
C ALA A 58 -2.94 13.13 -3.04
N THR A 59 -3.12 14.33 -2.48
CA THR A 59 -3.88 15.41 -3.08
C THR A 59 -2.97 15.93 -4.17
N VAL A 60 -2.96 15.20 -5.28
CA VAL A 60 -2.29 15.64 -6.49
C VAL A 60 -3.02 16.89 -6.91
N THR A 61 -2.43 18.03 -6.59
CA THR A 61 -2.96 19.34 -6.99
C THR A 61 -3.03 19.37 -8.52
N ASP A 62 -3.99 20.11 -9.09
CA ASP A 62 -4.13 20.22 -10.55
C ASP A 62 -2.83 20.63 -11.26
N ASP A 63 -1.99 21.42 -10.60
CA ASP A 63 -0.68 21.82 -11.11
C ASP A 63 0.33 20.68 -11.15
N GLU A 64 0.29 19.78 -10.15
CA GLU A 64 1.13 18.58 -10.13
C GLU A 64 0.69 17.59 -11.21
N MET A 65 -0.63 17.47 -11.44
CA MET A 65 -1.20 16.70 -12.54
C MET A 65 -0.76 17.23 -13.92
N LYS A 66 -0.74 18.56 -14.13
CA LYS A 66 -0.23 19.17 -15.36
C LYS A 66 1.25 18.87 -15.59
N ARG A 67 2.07 19.03 -14.55
CA ARG A 67 3.52 18.73 -14.62
C ARG A 67 3.78 17.26 -14.95
N LEU A 68 3.04 16.34 -14.35
CA LEU A 68 3.16 14.90 -14.63
C LEU A 68 2.80 14.57 -16.08
N ARG A 69 1.75 15.18 -16.62
CA ARG A 69 1.35 15.01 -18.03
C ARG A 69 2.40 15.53 -19.01
N GLU A 70 3.05 16.65 -18.71
CA GLU A 70 4.15 17.17 -19.54
C GLU A 70 5.37 16.26 -19.51
N LYS A 71 5.76 15.77 -18.33
CA LYS A 71 6.85 14.78 -18.20
C LYS A 71 6.52 13.51 -18.99
N ALA A 72 5.30 12.99 -18.90
CA ALA A 72 4.88 11.82 -19.66
C ALA A 72 5.00 12.04 -21.18
N LYS A 73 4.59 13.22 -21.70
CA LYS A 73 4.76 13.57 -23.12
C LYS A 73 6.21 13.73 -23.56
N GLN A 74 7.11 14.16 -22.67
CA GLN A 74 8.54 14.22 -22.98
C GLN A 74 9.13 12.81 -23.06
N VAL A 75 8.79 11.94 -22.10
CA VAL A 75 9.19 10.54 -22.11
C VAL A 75 8.68 9.82 -23.37
N GLU A 76 7.42 10.02 -23.73
CA GLU A 76 6.83 9.47 -24.97
C GLU A 76 7.61 9.91 -26.22
N ARG A 77 8.01 11.18 -26.30
CA ARG A 77 8.83 11.70 -27.41
C ARG A 77 10.23 11.08 -27.45
N MET A 78 10.83 10.80 -26.30
CA MET A 78 12.14 10.14 -26.23
C MET A 78 12.10 8.70 -26.74
N TYR A 79 10.96 8.00 -26.59
CA TYR A 79 10.78 6.62 -27.06
C TYR A 79 10.21 6.49 -28.48
N LYS A 80 9.79 7.61 -29.10
CA LYS A 80 9.30 7.66 -30.49
C LYS A 80 10.37 8.06 -31.51
N ASN A 81 11.58 8.38 -31.05
CA ASN A 81 12.79 8.53 -31.86
C ASN A 81 13.64 7.25 -31.78
#